data_AF-A0A1G2SMV0-F1
#
_entry.id   AF-A0A1G2SMV0-F1
#
_cell.length_a   1.000
_cell.length_b   1.000
_cell.length_c   1.000
_cell.angle_alpha   90.00
_cell.angle_beta   90.00
_cell.angle_gamma   90.00
#
_symmetry.space_group_name_H-M   'P 1'
#
loop_
_entity.id
_entity.type
_entity.pdbx_description
1 polymer ?
#
loop_
_entity_poly.entity_id
_entity_poly.type
_entity_poly.pdbx_seq_one_letter_code
_entity_poly.pdbx_strand_id
1 'polypeptide(L)' 'MSQAILKKFSQKLRKERLRCNLSQETLAQKAKLSRNFIGMLERGERNVTISTLEDIAQALKVEPWELLRF' A
#
# COMPACT_ATOMS: atom_id res chain seq x y z
N MET A 1 -14.72 1.43 -6.38
CA MET A 1 -14.12 0.09 -6.19
C MET A 1 -15.14 -0.83 -5.54
N SER A 2 -15.16 -2.12 -5.89
CA SER A 2 -15.93 -3.09 -5.09
C SER A 2 -15.29 -3.20 -3.70
N GLN A 3 -16.11 -3.31 -2.66
CA GLN A 3 -15.62 -3.45 -1.28
C GLN A 3 -14.70 -4.68 -1.11
N ALA A 4 -14.93 -5.73 -1.91
CA ALA A 4 -14.09 -6.92 -1.93
C ALA A 4 -12.69 -6.64 -2.49
N ILE A 5 -12.58 -5.91 -3.60
CA ILE A 5 -11.28 -5.57 -4.22
C ILE A 5 -10.46 -4.68 -3.28
N LEU A 6 -11.09 -3.66 -2.70
CA LEU A 6 -10.40 -2.75 -1.79
C LEU A 6 -9.84 -3.50 -0.58
N LYS A 7 -10.63 -4.38 0.04
CA LYS A 7 -10.19 -5.22 1.16
C LYS A 7 -8.98 -6.09 0.80
N LYS A 8 -9.00 -6.74 -0.38
CA LYS A 8 -7.88 -7.56 -0.85
C LYS A 8 -6.61 -6.73 -1.07
N PHE A 9 -6.73 -5.57 -1.71
CA PHE A 9 -5.61 -4.65 -1.88
C PHE A 9 -5.02 -4.19 -0.54
N SER A 10 -5.85 -3.75 0.41
CA SER A 10 -5.42 -3.30 1.73
C SER A 10 -4.65 -4.37 2.50
N GLN A 11 -5.12 -5.62 2.44
CA GLN A 11 -4.43 -6.77 3.04
C GLN A 11 -3.10 -7.09 2.34
N LYS A 12 -3.09 -7.06 1.00
CA LYS A 12 -1.88 -7.27 0.19
C LYS A 12 -0.82 -6.21 0.50
N LEU A 13 -1.18 -4.94 0.53
CA LEU A 13 -0.29 -3.83 0.90
C LEU A 13 0.35 -4.06 2.27
N ARG A 14 -0.46 -4.39 3.29
CA ARG A 14 0.05 -4.67 4.64
C ARG A 14 1.00 -5.85 4.65
N LYS A 15 0.68 -6.93 3.93
CA LYS A 15 1.53 -8.13 3.83
C LYS A 15 2.88 -7.80 3.20
N GLU A 16 2.88 -7.04 2.10
CA GLU A 16 4.11 -6.64 1.42
C GLU A 16 4.98 -5.71 2.28
N ARG A 17 4.36 -4.73 2.96
CA ARG A 17 5.09 -3.86 3.89
C ARG A 17 5.79 -4.67 4.99
N LEU A 18 5.10 -5.65 5.58
CA LEU A 18 5.66 -6.51 6.61
C LEU A 18 6.75 -7.45 6.05
N ARG A 19 6.60 -7.94 4.81
CA ARG A 19 7.64 -8.73 4.12
C ARG A 19 8.94 -7.94 3.93
N CYS A 20 8.83 -6.63 3.68
CA CYS A 20 9.96 -5.70 3.60
C CYS A 20 10.47 -5.23 4.98
N ASN A 21 9.92 -5.74 6.09
CA ASN A 21 10.23 -5.34 7.46
C ASN A 21 10.11 -3.83 7.72
N LEU A 22 9.12 -3.18 7.10
CA LEU A 22 8.90 -1.74 7.23
C LEU A 22 7.78 -1.44 8.22
N SER A 23 7.95 -0.40 9.04
CA SER A 23 6.83 0.22 9.76
C SER A 23 5.96 1.04 8.80
N GLN A 24 4.74 1.40 9.20
CA GLN A 24 3.90 2.33 8.42
C GLN A 24 4.59 3.69 8.21
N GLU A 25 5.30 4.17 9.24
CA GLU A 25 6.06 5.42 9.20
C GLU A 25 7.19 5.31 8.16
N THR A 26 7.94 4.21 8.18
CA THR A 26 9.05 4.00 7.24
C THR A 26 8.57 3.86 5.80
N LEU A 27 7.46 3.15 5.55
CA LEU A 27 6.87 3.07 4.21
C LEU A 27 6.40 4.45 3.74
N ALA A 28 5.72 5.19 4.61
CA ALA A 28 5.22 6.51 4.30
C ALA A 28 6.36 7.46 3.89
N GLN A 29 7.45 7.49 4.67
CA GLN A 29 8.63 8.29 4.36
C GLN A 29 9.24 7.91 3.00
N LYS A 30 9.40 6.60 2.73
CA LYS A 30 9.96 6.12 1.45
C LYS A 30 9.07 6.45 0.26
N ALA A 31 7.75 6.39 0.43
CA ALA A 31 6.76 6.70 -0.60
C ALA A 31 6.41 8.20 -0.68
N LYS A 32 7.03 9.07 0.15
CA LYS A 32 6.67 10.50 0.28
C LYS A 32 5.18 10.74 0.59
N LEU A 33 4.60 9.86 1.40
CA LEU A 33 3.22 9.90 1.88
C LEU A 33 3.19 10.16 3.38
N SER A 34 2.00 10.43 3.94
CA SER A 34 1.81 10.48 5.39
C SER A 34 1.60 9.09 5.98
N ARG A 35 2.11 8.85 7.20
CA ARG A 35 1.84 7.60 7.95
C ARG A 35 0.35 7.33 8.08
N ASN A 36 -0.45 8.37 8.33
CA ASN A 36 -1.90 8.24 8.44
C ASN A 36 -2.52 7.73 7.13
N PHE A 37 -2.06 8.24 5.98
CA PHE A 37 -2.56 7.79 4.68
C PHE A 37 -2.23 6.32 4.42
N ILE A 38 -1.00 5.87 4.69
CA ILE A 38 -0.66 4.44 4.65
C ILE A 38 -1.58 3.62 5.55
N GLY A 39 -1.85 4.08 6.78
CA GLY A 39 -2.77 3.42 7.70
C GLY A 39 -4.20 3.30 7.16
N MET A 40 -4.73 4.37 6.54
CA MET A 40 -6.05 4.36 5.90
C MET A 40 -6.11 3.38 4.73
N LEU A 41 -5.05 3.30 3.92
CA LEU A 41 -4.96 2.33 2.82
C LEU A 41 -4.95 0.89 3.35
N GLU A 42 -4.19 0.59 4.41
CA GLU A 42 -4.13 -0.76 5.00
C GLU A 42 -5.42 -1.19 5.71
N ARG A 43 -6.27 -0.24 6.13
CA ARG A 43 -7.60 -0.51 6.70
C ARG A 43 -8.71 -0.52 5.65
N GLY A 44 -8.42 -0.15 4.41
CA GLY A 44 -9.42 -0.07 3.33
C GLY A 44 -10.36 1.12 3.47
N GLU A 45 -9.94 2.19 4.15
CA GLU A 45 -10.73 3.41 4.35
C GLU A 45 -10.58 4.40 3.18
N ARG A 46 -9.57 4.19 2.33
CA ARG A 46 -9.28 5.02 1.16
C ARG A 46 -8.91 4.15 -0.03
N ASN A 47 -9.36 4.59 -1.20
CA ASN A 47 -8.91 4.05 -2.47
C ASN A 47 -7.50 4.55 -2.77
N VAL A 48 -6.69 3.68 -3.38
CA VAL A 48 -5.37 4.04 -3.91
C VAL A 48 -5.54 4.67 -5.30
N THR A 49 -4.81 5.75 -5.59
CA THR A 49 -4.66 6.25 -6.97
C THR A 49 -3.54 5.47 -7.66
N ILE A 50 -3.47 5.54 -8.99
CA ILE A 50 -2.38 4.89 -9.74
C ILE A 50 -1.02 5.50 -9.35
N SER A 51 -0.93 6.83 -9.19
CA SER A 51 0.30 7.49 -8.74
C SER A 51 0.76 7.02 -7.35
N THR A 52 -0.16 6.96 -6.38
CA THR A 52 0.15 6.43 -5.05
C THR A 52 0.56 4.96 -5.10
N LEU A 53 -0.05 4.16 -5.97
CA LEU A 53 0.32 2.76 -6.16
C LEU A 53 1.77 2.64 -6.63
N GLU A 54 2.17 3.47 -7.59
CA GLU A 54 3.55 3.56 -8.10
C GLU A 54 4.54 3.99 -7.00
N ASP A 55 4.23 5.06 -6.25
CA ASP A 55 5.07 5.53 -5.12
C ASP A 55 5.29 4.43 -4.07
N ILE A 56 4.21 3.71 -3.72
CA ILE A 56 4.26 2.61 -2.75
C ILE A 56 5.04 1.42 -3.31
N ALA A 57 4.82 1.04 -4.57
CA ALA A 57 5.53 -0.06 -5.23
C ALA A 57 7.04 0.21 -5.28
N GLN A 58 7.43 1.43 -5.66
CA GLN A 58 8.83 1.87 -5.64
C GLN A 58 9.43 1.82 -4.23
N ALA A 59 8.68 2.28 -3.22
CA ALA A 59 9.12 2.25 -1.82
C ALA A 59 9.31 0.81 -1.29
N LEU A 60 8.51 -0.13 -1.77
CA LEU A 60 8.56 -1.57 -1.45
C LEU A 60 9.53 -2.35 -2.34
N LYS A 61 10.09 -1.73 -3.40
CA LYS A 61 10.94 -2.38 -4.41
C LYS A 61 10.25 -3.56 -5.11
N VAL A 62 8.99 -3.36 -5.48
CA VAL A 62 8.17 -4.31 -6.25
C VAL A 62 7.55 -3.59 -7.43
N GLU A 63 7.07 -4.35 -8.40
CA GLU A 63 6.27 -3.78 -9.49
C GLU A 63 4.84 -3.45 -9.02
N PRO A 64 4.18 -2.39 -9.55
CA PRO A 64 2.82 -2.02 -9.15
C PRO A 64 1.79 -3.15 -9.28
N TRP A 65 1.92 -3.99 -10.30
CA TRP A 65 1.02 -5.13 -10.53
C TRP A 65 1.16 -6.21 -9.46
N GLU A 66 2.31 -6.31 -8.78
CA GLU A 66 2.48 -7.26 -7.67
C GLU A 66 1.58 -6.92 -6.49
N LEU A 67 1.27 -5.64 -6.28
CA LEU A 67 0.33 -5.16 -5.24
C LEU A 67 -1.14 -5.44 -5.60
N LEU A 68 -1.42 -5.76 -6.86
CA LEU A 68 -2.77 -6.10 -7.36
C LEU A 68 -2.99 -7.61 -7.50
N ARG A 69 -1.95 -8.42 -7.25
CA ARG A 69 -2.02 -9.89 -7.31
C ARG A 69 -2.47 -10.46 -5.96
N PHE A 70 -3.76 -10.76 -5.85
CA PHE A 70 -4.45 -11.24 -4.63
C PHE A 70 -5.50 -12.32 -4.92
#